data_AF-A0ABD5S189-F1
#
_entry.id   AF-A0ABD5S189-F1
#
_cell.length_a   1.000
_cell.length_b   1.000
_cell.length_c   1.000
_cell.angle_alpha   90.00
_cell.angle_beta   90.00
_cell.angle_gamma   90.00
#
_symmetry.space_group_name_H-M   'P 1'
#
loop_
_entity.id
_entity.type
_entity.pdbx_description
1 polymer ?
#
loop_
_entity_poly.entity_id
_entity_poly.type
_entity_poly.pdbx_seq_one_letter_code
_entity_poly.pdbx_strand_id
1 'polypeptide(L)'
;PGRSIEGVATASLYAAARQAGTPRSLDEIAAVCRVDKMEIARTYRYIVRELKLEIQPADPEQYVPRFASDLGLSDEAERRARQLLKNAKETGIHSGKSPVGLAAAAVYAASLLTNEKVTQNEVSEVANISEVTIRNRYKELLEAEDLGVFA
;
A
#
# COMPACT_ATOMS: atom_id res chain seq x y z
N PRO A 1 -7.88 -27.76 -14.79
CA PRO A 1 -7.89 -26.54 -15.63
C PRO A 1 -6.46 -26.05 -15.89
N GLY A 2 -6.10 -25.88 -17.17
CA GLY A 2 -4.80 -25.32 -17.54
C GLY A 2 -4.67 -23.89 -17.04
N ARG A 3 -3.54 -23.57 -16.40
CA ARG A 3 -3.14 -22.21 -16.04
C ARG A 3 -1.88 -21.90 -16.83
N SER A 4 -1.71 -20.65 -17.25
CA SER A 4 -0.48 -20.24 -17.91
C SER A 4 0.71 -20.41 -16.95
N ILE A 5 1.87 -20.83 -17.48
CA ILE A 5 3.10 -20.96 -16.68
C ILE A 5 3.46 -19.59 -16.08
N GLU A 6 3.36 -18.54 -16.89
CA GLU A 6 3.60 -17.16 -16.47
C GLU A 6 2.62 -16.73 -15.37
N GLY A 7 1.32 -17.02 -15.50
CA GLY A 7 0.32 -16.67 -14.48
C GLY A 7 0.58 -17.36 -13.14
N VAL A 8 1.03 -18.62 -13.15
CA VAL A 8 1.43 -19.33 -11.93
C VAL A 8 2.70 -18.72 -11.34
N ALA A 9 3.74 -18.47 -12.14
CA ALA A 9 4.98 -17.87 -11.68
C ALA A 9 4.77 -16.47 -11.06
N THR A 10 4.02 -15.61 -11.73
CA THR A 10 3.68 -14.25 -11.28
C THR A 10 2.86 -14.28 -9.98
N ALA A 11 1.86 -15.16 -9.89
CA ALA A 11 1.06 -15.29 -8.68
C ALA A 11 1.85 -15.88 -7.49
N SER A 12 2.78 -16.82 -7.74
CA SER A 12 3.70 -17.34 -6.73
C SER A 12 4.64 -16.25 -6.21
N LEU A 13 5.22 -15.44 -7.10
CA LEU A 13 6.07 -14.30 -6.71
C LEU A 13 5.28 -13.30 -5.85
N TYR A 14 4.05 -12.97 -6.27
CA TYR A 14 3.17 -12.09 -5.51
C TYR A 14 2.83 -12.65 -4.12
N ALA A 15 2.56 -13.95 -4.01
CA ALA A 15 2.31 -14.60 -2.72
C ALA A 15 3.56 -14.57 -1.82
N ALA A 16 4.74 -14.89 -2.37
CA ALA A 16 6.00 -14.89 -1.64
C ALA A 16 6.34 -13.48 -1.11
N ALA A 17 6.16 -12.44 -1.94
CA ALA A 17 6.38 -11.05 -1.53
C ALA A 17 5.48 -10.63 -0.36
N ARG A 18 4.22 -11.10 -0.34
CA ARG A 18 3.32 -10.87 0.79
C ARG A 18 3.74 -11.64 2.05
N GLN A 19 4.19 -12.88 1.94
CA GLN A 19 4.69 -13.66 3.09
C GLN A 19 5.97 -13.06 3.67
N ALA A 20 6.83 -12.49 2.83
CA ALA A 20 8.06 -11.84 3.25
C ALA A 20 7.84 -10.45 3.89
N GLY A 21 6.61 -9.97 3.98
CA GLY A 21 6.30 -8.64 4.52
C GLY A 21 6.73 -7.47 3.61
N THR A 22 7.00 -7.75 2.34
CA THR A 22 7.39 -6.75 1.32
C THR A 22 6.37 -6.74 0.17
N PRO A 23 5.10 -6.42 0.45
CA PRO A 23 4.04 -6.53 -0.54
C PRO A 23 4.26 -5.59 -1.74
N ARG A 24 3.65 -5.97 -2.85
CA ARG A 24 3.43 -5.13 -4.03
C ARG A 24 1.93 -5.09 -4.29
N SER A 25 1.44 -4.03 -4.93
CA SER A 25 0.06 -3.99 -5.40
C SER A 25 -0.10 -4.89 -6.62
N LEU A 26 -1.32 -5.37 -6.87
CA LEU A 26 -1.59 -6.12 -8.10
C LEU A 26 -1.41 -5.26 -9.36
N ASP A 27 -1.62 -3.94 -9.25
CA ASP A 27 -1.41 -3.00 -10.36
C ASP A 27 0.08 -2.88 -10.70
N GLU A 28 0.97 -2.86 -9.70
CA GLU A 28 2.42 -2.89 -9.92
C GLU A 28 2.89 -4.16 -10.63
N ILE A 29 2.37 -5.31 -10.21
CA ILE A 29 2.73 -6.60 -10.83
C ILE A 29 2.18 -6.68 -12.26
N ALA A 30 0.94 -6.23 -12.48
CA ALA A 30 0.32 -6.25 -13.81
C ALA A 30 1.04 -5.31 -14.79
N ALA A 31 1.65 -4.22 -14.33
CA ALA A 31 2.39 -3.29 -15.18
C ALA A 31 3.68 -3.89 -15.79
N VAL A 32 4.22 -4.96 -15.20
CA VAL A 32 5.53 -5.54 -15.59
C VAL A 32 5.45 -7.00 -16.06
N CYS A 33 4.25 -7.59 -16.13
CA CYS A 33 4.05 -8.94 -16.66
C CYS A 33 3.05 -8.95 -17.82
N ARG A 34 2.97 -10.06 -18.55
CA ARG A 34 2.07 -10.20 -19.71
C ARG A 34 0.74 -10.86 -19.35
N VAL A 35 0.42 -10.89 -18.06
CA VAL A 35 -0.75 -11.59 -17.52
C VAL A 35 -1.74 -10.57 -16.98
N ASP A 36 -3.01 -10.73 -17.35
CA ASP A 36 -4.06 -9.84 -16.88
C ASP A 36 -4.19 -9.86 -15.36
N LYS A 37 -4.44 -8.68 -14.77
CA LYS A 37 -4.65 -8.50 -13.31
C LYS A 37 -5.67 -9.48 -12.73
N MET A 38 -6.76 -9.73 -13.45
CA MET A 38 -7.80 -10.69 -13.02
C MET A 38 -7.32 -12.15 -13.07
N GLU A 39 -6.45 -12.51 -14.00
CA GLU A 39 -5.82 -13.83 -14.01
C GLU A 39 -4.86 -14.00 -12.84
N ILE A 40 -3.99 -13.00 -12.57
CA ILE A 40 -3.10 -13.01 -11.41
C ILE A 40 -3.91 -13.19 -10.12
N ALA A 41 -4.96 -12.41 -9.91
CA ALA A 41 -5.79 -12.48 -8.71
C ALA A 41 -6.51 -13.83 -8.55
N ARG A 42 -6.95 -14.46 -9.65
CA ARG A 42 -7.56 -15.80 -9.62
C ARG A 42 -6.52 -16.88 -9.30
N THR A 43 -5.36 -16.82 -9.95
CA THR A 43 -4.28 -17.80 -9.76
C THR A 43 -3.65 -17.68 -8.37
N TYR A 44 -3.47 -16.46 -7.86
CA TYR A 44 -3.05 -16.21 -6.48
C TYR A 44 -3.99 -16.85 -5.46
N ARG A 45 -5.31 -16.62 -5.57
CA ARG A 45 -6.30 -17.25 -4.68
C ARG A 45 -6.27 -18.78 -4.74
N TYR A 46 -6.02 -19.32 -5.93
CA TYR A 46 -5.85 -20.76 -6.09
C TYR A 46 -4.61 -21.27 -5.36
N ILE A 47 -3.43 -20.66 -5.58
CA ILE A 47 -2.17 -21.06 -4.95
C ILE A 47 -2.26 -21.01 -3.44
N VAL A 48 -2.78 -19.90 -2.89
CA VAL A 48 -2.96 -19.72 -1.44
C VAL A 48 -3.81 -20.84 -0.85
N ARG A 49 -4.91 -21.21 -1.51
CA ARG A 49 -5.80 -22.27 -1.04
C ARG A 49 -5.18 -23.66 -1.18
N GLU A 50 -4.55 -23.94 -2.32
CA GLU A 50 -3.98 -25.25 -2.63
C GLU A 50 -2.81 -25.58 -1.70
N LEU A 51 -1.91 -24.61 -1.49
CA LEU A 51 -0.73 -24.76 -0.64
C LEU A 51 -0.99 -24.43 0.83
N LYS A 52 -2.24 -24.06 1.18
CA LYS A 52 -2.65 -23.63 2.54
C LYS A 52 -1.75 -22.54 3.10
N LEU A 53 -1.43 -21.54 2.28
CA LEU A 53 -0.56 -20.44 2.69
C LEU A 53 -1.29 -19.53 3.69
N GLU A 54 -0.62 -19.24 4.80
CA GLU A 54 -1.10 -18.27 5.79
C GLU A 54 -0.70 -16.86 5.36
N ILE A 55 -1.51 -16.24 4.50
CA ILE A 55 -1.28 -14.86 4.05
C ILE A 55 -2.10 -13.90 4.91
N GLN A 56 -1.40 -13.07 5.69
CA GLN A 56 -2.04 -12.03 6.50
C GLN A 56 -2.62 -10.91 5.62
N PRO A 57 -3.66 -10.19 6.10
CA PRO A 57 -4.11 -8.95 5.48
C PRO A 57 -2.95 -7.98 5.25
N ALA A 58 -2.99 -7.23 4.15
CA ALA A 58 -1.93 -6.28 3.85
C ALA A 58 -1.95 -5.12 4.85
N ASP A 59 -0.82 -4.85 5.50
CA ASP A 59 -0.66 -3.72 6.40
C ASP A 59 -0.18 -2.50 5.60
N PRO A 60 -0.86 -1.34 5.66
CA PRO A 60 -0.38 -0.13 4.99
C PRO A 60 1.05 0.27 5.40
N GLU A 61 1.48 -0.02 6.63
CA GLU A 61 2.84 0.32 7.10
C GLU A 61 3.94 -0.41 6.31
N GLN A 62 3.62 -1.53 5.67
CA GLN A 62 4.59 -2.30 4.88
C GLN A 62 4.97 -1.61 3.56
N TYR A 63 4.16 -0.66 3.08
CA TYR A 63 4.44 0.08 1.84
C TYR A 63 5.25 1.35 2.09
N VAL A 64 5.21 1.88 3.32
CA VAL A 64 5.78 3.19 3.67
C VAL A 64 7.29 3.29 3.38
N PRO A 65 8.15 2.33 3.78
CA PRO A 65 9.60 2.42 3.49
C PRO A 65 9.91 2.62 2.02
N ARG A 66 9.23 1.85 1.17
CA ARG A 66 9.46 1.91 -0.27
C ARG A 66 8.99 3.24 -0.82
N PHE A 67 7.78 3.67 -0.48
CA PHE A 67 7.25 4.95 -0.94
C PHE A 67 8.11 6.13 -0.49
N ALA A 68 8.55 6.14 0.76
CA ALA A 68 9.45 7.17 1.28
C ALA A 68 10.79 7.17 0.52
N SER A 69 11.38 5.98 0.31
CA SER A 69 12.62 5.84 -0.46
C SER A 69 12.48 6.28 -1.91
N ASP A 70 11.42 5.87 -2.60
CA ASP A 70 11.17 6.19 -4.02
C ASP A 70 10.93 7.72 -4.21
N LEU A 71 10.41 8.39 -3.19
CA LEU A 71 10.18 9.84 -3.16
C LEU A 71 11.35 10.65 -2.58
N GLY A 72 12.41 9.99 -2.12
CA GLY A 72 13.57 10.65 -1.51
C GLY A 72 13.25 11.36 -0.19
N LEU A 73 12.26 10.87 0.55
CA LEU A 73 11.84 11.44 1.83
C LEU A 73 12.77 11.06 2.98
N SER A 74 12.81 11.91 4.01
CA SER A 74 13.60 11.70 5.21
C SER A 74 13.07 10.58 6.11
N ASP A 75 13.93 10.05 6.99
CA ASP A 75 13.54 9.14 8.07
C ASP A 75 12.49 9.78 9.01
N GLU A 76 12.47 11.12 9.11
CA GLU A 76 11.46 11.84 9.87
C GLU A 76 10.08 11.74 9.22
N ALA A 77 9.99 11.99 7.91
CA ALA A 77 8.76 11.79 7.14
C ALA A 77 8.29 10.34 7.18
N GLU A 78 9.19 9.36 7.04
CA GLU A 78 8.82 7.95 7.14
C GLU A 78 8.18 7.63 8.50
N ARG A 79 8.84 8.06 9.59
CA ARG A 79 8.33 7.86 10.95
C ARG A 79 6.99 8.55 11.15
N ARG A 80 6.82 9.75 10.60
CA ARG A 80 5.57 10.51 10.66
C ARG A 80 4.44 9.79 9.93
N ALA A 81 4.70 9.25 8.74
CA ALA A 81 3.72 8.47 7.97
C ALA A 81 3.26 7.22 8.74
N ARG A 82 4.20 6.51 9.40
CA ARG A 82 3.85 5.37 10.27
C ARG A 82 2.97 5.80 11.44
N GLN A 83 3.26 6.94 12.07
CA GLN A 83 2.44 7.44 13.18
C GLN A 83 1.01 7.75 12.73
N LEU A 84 0.84 8.41 11.59
CA LEU A 84 -0.48 8.67 10.99
C LEU A 84 -1.28 7.39 10.78
N LEU A 85 -0.64 6.33 10.26
CA LEU A 85 -1.28 5.04 10.05
C LEU A 85 -1.67 4.34 11.35
N LYS A 86 -0.84 4.46 12.40
CA LYS A 86 -1.17 3.92 13.73
C LYS A 86 -2.38 4.63 14.35
N ASN A 87 -2.39 5.97 14.32
CA ASN A 87 -3.53 6.75 14.79
C ASN A 87 -4.81 6.40 14.01
N ALA A 88 -4.71 6.19 12.70
CA ALA A 88 -5.84 5.77 11.87
C ALA A 88 -6.32 4.33 12.16
N LYS A 89 -5.43 3.45 12.65
CA LYS A 89 -5.79 2.12 13.14
C LYS A 89 -6.59 2.24 14.45
N GLU A 90 -6.09 3.02 15.39
CA GLU A 90 -6.68 3.23 16.72
C GLU A 90 -8.07 3.90 16.66
N THR A 91 -8.22 4.89 15.77
CA THR A 91 -9.49 5.61 15.55
C THR A 91 -10.46 4.87 14.63
N GLY A 92 -10.08 3.70 14.08
CA GLY A 92 -10.94 2.88 13.22
C GLY A 92 -11.13 3.40 11.79
N ILE A 93 -10.55 4.54 11.44
CA ILE A 93 -10.70 5.21 10.13
C ILE A 93 -10.09 4.39 8.98
N HIS A 94 -9.18 3.46 9.26
CA HIS A 94 -8.59 2.55 8.26
C HIS A 94 -9.57 1.51 7.67
N SER A 95 -10.69 1.21 8.34
CA SER A 95 -11.58 0.11 7.96
C SER A 95 -12.19 0.28 6.57
N GLY A 96 -12.19 -0.79 5.76
CA GLY A 96 -12.74 -0.81 4.40
C GLY A 96 -11.93 -0.04 3.35
N LYS A 97 -10.77 0.53 3.70
CA LYS A 97 -9.93 1.30 2.79
C LYS A 97 -8.77 0.47 2.26
N SER A 98 -8.32 0.81 1.04
CA SER A 98 -7.16 0.15 0.43
C SER A 98 -5.89 0.44 1.24
N PRO A 99 -5.12 -0.58 1.67
CA PRO A 99 -3.85 -0.40 2.37
C PRO A 99 -2.84 0.44 1.58
N VAL A 100 -2.77 0.23 0.26
CA VAL A 100 -1.90 1.02 -0.64
C VAL A 100 -2.30 2.49 -0.62
N GLY A 101 -3.61 2.77 -0.67
CA GLY A 101 -4.15 4.12 -0.64
C GLY A 101 -3.91 4.83 0.68
N LEU A 102 -4.04 4.12 1.81
CA LEU A 102 -3.72 4.65 3.13
C LEU A 102 -2.23 4.98 3.27
N ALA A 103 -1.36 4.06 2.84
CA ALA A 103 0.09 4.27 2.90
C ALA A 103 0.54 5.46 2.04
N ALA A 104 0.05 5.55 0.80
CA ALA A 104 0.34 6.67 -0.09
C ALA A 104 -0.14 8.01 0.50
N ALA A 105 -1.35 8.04 1.05
CA ALA A 105 -1.90 9.22 1.71
C ALA A 105 -1.13 9.62 2.97
N ALA A 106 -0.68 8.64 3.77
CA ALA A 106 0.12 8.89 4.96
C ALA A 106 1.50 9.46 4.61
N VAL A 107 2.12 8.97 3.53
CA VAL A 107 3.39 9.49 3.01
C VAL A 107 3.23 10.93 2.52
N TYR A 108 2.17 11.22 1.77
CA TYR A 108 1.85 12.58 1.34
C TYR A 108 1.55 13.53 2.51
N ALA A 109 0.77 13.10 3.50
CA ALA A 109 0.51 13.92 4.69
C ALA A 109 1.79 14.16 5.50
N ALA A 110 2.63 13.14 5.66
CA ALA A 110 3.88 13.23 6.37
C ALA A 110 4.84 14.24 5.73
N SER A 111 4.98 14.23 4.40
CA SER A 111 5.84 15.20 3.71
C SER A 111 5.39 16.64 3.94
N LEU A 112 4.07 16.90 3.96
CA LEU A 112 3.55 18.22 4.32
C LEU A 112 3.88 18.62 5.76
N LEU A 113 3.76 17.68 6.71
CA LEU A 113 4.02 17.91 8.13
C LEU A 113 5.52 18.10 8.45
N THR A 114 6.41 17.50 7.65
CA THR A 114 7.87 17.66 7.77
C THR A 114 8.43 18.74 6.84
N ASN A 115 7.57 19.49 6.15
CA ASN A 115 7.94 20.55 5.21
C ASN A 115 8.81 20.06 4.03
N GLU A 116 8.63 18.82 3.62
CA GLU A 116 9.22 18.19 2.44
C GLU A 116 8.28 18.31 1.24
N LYS A 117 8.77 18.87 0.14
CA LYS A 117 7.94 19.16 -1.04
C LYS A 117 7.76 17.91 -1.89
N VAL A 118 6.60 17.27 -1.76
CA VAL A 118 6.14 16.19 -2.64
C VAL A 118 4.70 16.49 -3.07
N THR A 119 4.42 16.29 -4.35
CA THR A 119 3.10 16.48 -4.96
C THR A 119 2.26 15.21 -4.90
N GLN A 120 0.93 15.35 -4.99
CA GLN A 120 0.02 14.19 -5.08
C GLN A 120 0.29 13.35 -6.33
N ASN A 121 0.77 14.00 -7.40
CA ASN A 121 1.11 13.34 -8.66
C ASN A 121 2.33 12.42 -8.49
N GLU A 122 3.42 12.89 -7.87
CA GLU A 122 4.60 12.07 -7.58
C GLU A 122 4.24 10.86 -6.71
N VAL A 123 3.40 11.06 -5.68
CA VAL A 123 2.92 9.95 -4.84
C VAL A 123 2.03 8.99 -5.63
N SER A 124 1.20 9.50 -6.52
CA SER A 124 0.33 8.71 -7.40
C SER A 124 1.14 7.82 -8.34
N GLU A 125 2.23 8.33 -8.91
CA GLU A 125 3.14 7.56 -9.76
C GLU A 125 3.84 6.43 -9.00
N VAL A 126 4.38 6.72 -7.81
CA VAL A 126 5.08 5.75 -6.96
C VAL A 126 4.15 4.65 -6.41
N ALA A 127 2.92 5.02 -6.06
CA ALA A 127 1.94 4.10 -5.48
C ALA A 127 1.04 3.41 -6.52
N ASN A 128 1.05 3.88 -7.77
CA ASN A 128 0.18 3.46 -8.85
C ASN A 128 -1.33 3.51 -8.47
N ILE A 129 -1.76 4.66 -7.94
CA ILE A 129 -3.16 4.93 -7.56
C ILE A 129 -3.57 6.34 -7.98
N SER A 130 -4.87 6.63 -8.06
CA SER A 130 -5.31 7.98 -8.43
C SER A 130 -4.99 9.06 -7.38
N GLU A 131 -4.63 10.27 -7.84
CA GLU A 131 -4.48 11.45 -6.99
C GLU A 131 -5.71 11.75 -6.14
N VAL A 132 -6.92 11.50 -6.67
CA VAL A 132 -8.18 11.70 -5.93
C VAL A 132 -8.25 10.78 -4.71
N THR A 133 -7.74 9.55 -4.82
CA THR A 133 -7.66 8.63 -3.68
C THR A 133 -6.71 9.17 -2.61
N ILE A 134 -5.52 9.65 -3.02
CA ILE A 134 -4.57 10.28 -2.09
C ILE A 134 -5.23 11.47 -1.40
N ARG A 135 -5.85 12.36 -2.18
CA ARG A 135 -6.51 13.59 -1.73
C ARG A 135 -7.58 13.36 -0.66
N ASN A 136 -8.43 12.37 -0.87
CA ASN A 136 -9.51 12.07 0.06
C ASN A 136 -8.98 11.44 1.35
N ARG A 137 -7.96 10.58 1.22
CA ARG A 137 -7.44 9.81 2.35
C ARG A 137 -6.51 10.61 3.25
N TYR A 138 -5.68 11.51 2.70
CA TYR A 138 -4.75 12.27 3.54
C TYR A 138 -5.50 13.23 4.48
N LYS A 139 -6.62 13.81 4.03
CA LYS A 139 -7.48 14.66 4.87
C LYS A 139 -8.04 13.88 6.06
N GLU A 140 -8.59 12.69 5.80
CA GLU A 140 -9.11 11.81 6.85
C GLU A 140 -8.02 11.39 7.84
N LEU A 141 -6.77 11.20 7.38
CA LEU A 141 -5.63 10.87 8.26
C LEU A 141 -5.24 12.04 9.16
N LEU A 142 -5.25 13.27 8.64
CA LEU A 142 -4.98 14.47 9.44
C LEU A 142 -6.10 14.74 10.45
N GLU A 143 -7.36 14.58 10.04
CA GLU A 143 -8.50 14.69 10.95
C GLU A 143 -8.44 13.66 12.08
N ALA A 144 -8.05 12.42 11.77
CA ALA A 144 -7.84 11.36 12.77
C ALA A 144 -6.74 11.71 13.77
N GLU A 145 -5.69 12.36 13.30
CA GLU A 145 -4.56 12.78 14.12
C GLU A 145 -4.95 13.90 15.09
N ASP A 146 -5.68 14.91 14.62
CA ASP A 146 -6.18 15.98 15.50
C ASP A 146 -7.08 15.40 16.61
N LEU A 147 -7.96 14.46 16.28
CA LEU A 147 -8.80 13.77 17.26
C LEU A 147 -8.00 12.98 18.30
N GLY A 148 -6.87 12.38 17.90
CA GLY A 148 -5.97 11.66 18.80
C GLY A 148 -5.15 12.55 19.73
N VAL A 149 -4.98 13.84 19.41
CA VAL A 149 -4.31 14.82 20.30
C VAL A 149 -5.22 15.22 21.47
N PHE A 150 -6.54 15.06 21.33
CA PHE A 150 -7.53 15.44 22.35
C PHE A 150 -8.11 14.25 23.14
N ALA A 151 -7.66 13.02 22.85
CA ALA A 151 -8.08 11.78 23.52
C ALA A 151 -7.01 11.28 24.50
#